data_AF-A0A6L7Z3S5-F1
#
_entry.id   AF-A0A6L7Z3S5-F1
#
_cell.length_a   1.000
_cell.length_b   1.000
_cell.length_c   1.000
_cell.angle_alpha   90.00
_cell.angle_beta   90.00
_cell.angle_gamma   90.00
#
_symmetry.space_group_name_H-M   'P 1'
#
loop_
_entity.id
_entity.type
_entity.pdbx_description
1 polymer ?
#
loop_
_entity_poly.entity_id
_entity_poly.type
_entity_poly.pdbx_seq_one_letter_code
_entity_poly.pdbx_strand_id
1 'polypeptide(L)'
;MSHEDKAEELEHYMEEELDKKIAERRAGADGEAGSIITLDELEQERRSPRGTGNLFRPREDEFPPMPDKPTLLDFFRLRFAPANHVLQSATHALNTGQPERTVMACLMHDVVLNLIKVDHGWWGAQLVEPYVDERIAWGIRYHAALRFYPDEEYGYEYPEMYNRIFGHDYVPEPYIKEAYEYARKHRWYAEARLITVNDTYAFQDDMDVDIEVFTDIIGRNFKQPKEGLGYDNSPVAHMWRTIAFPNRPL
;
A
#
# COMPACT_ATOMS: atom_id res chain seq x y z
N MET A 1 15.35 -1.90 17.40
CA MET A 1 14.18 -1.50 16.57
C MET A 1 13.51 -0.36 17.30
N SER A 2 13.32 0.76 16.63
CA SER A 2 12.45 1.84 17.11
C SER A 2 11.00 1.35 17.18
N HIS A 3 10.12 2.15 17.76
CA HIS A 3 8.69 1.84 17.75
C HIS A 3 8.12 1.96 16.32
N GLU A 4 8.52 2.96 15.53
CA GLU A 4 8.19 3.10 14.10
C GLU A 4 8.51 1.84 13.30
N ASP A 5 9.74 1.35 13.47
CA ASP A 5 10.23 0.18 12.75
C ASP A 5 9.37 -1.07 13.01
N LYS A 6 8.70 -1.15 14.16
CA LYS A 6 7.88 -2.31 14.55
C LYS A 6 6.50 -2.31 13.91
N ALA A 7 5.95 -1.15 13.56
CA ALA A 7 4.59 -1.11 13.01
C ALA A 7 4.53 -1.10 11.50
N GLU A 8 5.50 -0.50 10.82
CA GLU A 8 5.66 -0.78 9.39
C GLU A 8 5.90 -2.29 9.19
N GLU A 9 6.57 -2.95 10.14
CA GLU A 9 6.78 -4.40 10.13
C GLU A 9 5.48 -5.17 10.44
N LEU A 10 4.64 -4.73 11.39
CA LEU A 10 3.38 -5.43 11.67
C LEU A 10 2.31 -5.19 10.59
N GLU A 11 2.09 -3.95 10.16
CA GLU A 11 1.16 -3.65 9.07
C GLU A 11 1.51 -4.49 7.85
N HIS A 12 2.79 -4.52 7.49
CA HIS A 12 3.27 -5.39 6.43
C HIS A 12 3.08 -6.88 6.72
N TYR A 13 3.35 -7.34 7.94
CA TYR A 13 3.07 -8.71 8.35
C TYR A 13 1.58 -9.06 8.25
N MET A 14 0.69 -8.12 8.55
CA MET A 14 -0.76 -8.33 8.44
C MET A 14 -1.23 -8.36 6.99
N GLU A 15 -0.64 -7.54 6.12
CA GLU A 15 -0.84 -7.65 4.68
C GLU A 15 -0.41 -9.05 4.20
N GLU A 16 0.81 -9.49 4.57
CA GLU A 16 1.33 -10.81 4.22
C GLU A 16 0.44 -11.95 4.74
N GLU A 17 -0.03 -11.86 5.99
CA GLU A 17 -0.93 -12.86 6.59
C GLU A 17 -2.33 -12.84 5.96
N LEU A 18 -2.87 -11.67 5.64
CA LEU A 18 -4.14 -11.52 4.92
C LEU A 18 -4.04 -12.21 3.55
N ASP A 19 -2.97 -11.91 2.82
CA ASP A 19 -2.70 -12.49 1.51
C ASP A 19 -2.55 -14.00 1.57
N LYS A 20 -1.83 -14.52 2.58
CA LYS A 20 -1.68 -15.95 2.84
C LYS A 20 -3.03 -16.61 3.12
N LYS A 21 -3.86 -16.05 3.99
CA LYS A 21 -5.18 -16.63 4.31
C LYS A 21 -6.13 -16.62 3.11
N ILE A 22 -6.11 -15.56 2.31
CA ILE A 22 -6.90 -15.49 1.07
C ILE A 22 -6.40 -16.52 0.06
N ALA A 23 -5.07 -16.67 -0.08
CA ALA A 23 -4.48 -17.70 -0.93
C ALA A 23 -4.85 -19.11 -0.45
N GLU A 24 -4.75 -19.42 0.85
CA GLU A 24 -5.20 -20.69 1.45
C GLU A 24 -6.68 -20.95 1.18
N ARG A 25 -7.53 -19.92 1.22
CA ARG A 25 -8.95 -20.06 0.88
C ARG A 25 -9.18 -20.34 -0.60
N ARG A 26 -8.48 -19.64 -1.49
CA ARG A 26 -8.51 -19.90 -2.95
C ARG A 26 -7.97 -21.30 -3.27
N ALA A 27 -6.93 -21.72 -2.55
CA ALA A 27 -6.31 -23.04 -2.64
C ALA A 27 -7.10 -24.12 -1.90
N GLY A 28 -8.06 -23.79 -1.02
CA GLY A 28 -8.95 -24.71 -0.32
C GLY A 28 -9.88 -25.56 -1.21
N ALA A 29 -9.63 -25.57 -2.52
CA ALA A 29 -10.04 -26.59 -3.47
C ALA A 29 -9.05 -27.79 -3.58
N ASP A 30 -7.85 -27.73 -2.99
CA ASP A 30 -6.92 -28.83 -2.70
C ASP A 30 -5.84 -28.33 -1.71
N GLY A 31 -5.91 -28.79 -0.46
CA GLY A 31 -5.14 -28.24 0.65
C GLY A 31 -3.73 -28.84 0.86
N GLU A 32 -2.84 -28.04 1.45
CA GLU A 32 -1.76 -28.52 2.31
C GLU A 32 -1.34 -27.43 3.32
N ALA A 33 -1.02 -27.84 4.54
CA ALA A 33 -0.86 -27.00 5.72
C ALA A 33 0.59 -26.49 5.88
N GLY A 34 0.73 -25.17 6.12
CA GLY A 34 2.02 -24.52 6.33
C GLY A 34 2.69 -24.85 7.67
N SER A 35 4.03 -24.92 7.65
CA SER A 35 4.89 -25.13 8.82
C SER A 35 5.01 -23.88 9.70
N ILE A 36 5.03 -24.08 11.02
CA ILE A 36 5.30 -23.04 12.02
C ILE A 36 6.81 -22.77 12.04
N ILE A 37 7.24 -21.58 11.61
CA ILE A 37 8.62 -21.08 11.76
C ILE A 37 8.80 -20.62 13.22
N THR A 38 9.92 -21.00 13.83
CA THR A 38 10.22 -20.64 15.23
C THR A 38 11.01 -19.33 15.30
N LEU A 39 10.86 -18.57 16.40
CA LEU A 39 11.52 -17.27 16.63
C LEU A 39 13.06 -17.31 16.49
N ASP A 40 13.68 -18.46 16.74
CA ASP A 40 15.13 -18.66 16.64
C ASP A 40 15.63 -18.74 15.17
N GLU A 41 14.76 -19.10 14.22
CA GLU A 41 15.12 -19.18 12.79
C GLU A 41 15.18 -17.78 12.14
N LEU A 42 14.57 -16.77 12.76
CA LEU A 42 14.60 -15.38 12.28
C LEU A 42 15.95 -14.68 12.53
N GLU A 43 16.82 -15.19 13.40
CA GLU A 43 17.99 -14.44 13.90
C GLU A 43 19.29 -14.63 13.09
N GLN A 44 19.39 -15.58 12.15
CA GLN A 44 20.67 -15.94 11.52
C GLN A 44 20.92 -15.49 10.08
N GLU A 45 19.94 -14.96 9.35
CA GLU A 45 20.19 -14.37 8.03
C GLU A 45 20.49 -12.88 8.15
N ARG A 46 21.42 -12.37 7.32
CA ARG A 46 21.63 -10.92 7.17
C ARG A 46 20.33 -10.30 6.68
N ARG A 47 19.48 -9.87 7.60
CA ARG A 47 18.17 -9.31 7.27
C ARG A 47 18.35 -8.12 6.33
N SER A 48 17.66 -8.14 5.18
CA SER A 48 17.57 -6.98 4.30
C SER A 48 17.13 -5.76 5.11
N PRO A 49 17.57 -4.53 4.74
CA PRO A 49 17.07 -3.32 5.36
C PRO A 49 15.53 -3.33 5.41
N ARG A 50 14.95 -2.89 6.52
CA ARG A 50 13.49 -2.94 6.75
C ARG A 50 12.69 -2.18 5.69
N GLY A 51 13.29 -1.10 5.18
CA GLY A 51 12.73 -0.29 4.10
C GLY A 51 12.68 -0.96 2.73
N THR A 52 13.27 -2.15 2.58
CA THR A 52 13.28 -2.89 1.31
C THR A 52 11.86 -3.28 0.91
N GLY A 53 11.44 -2.83 -0.28
CA GLY A 53 10.15 -3.19 -0.85
C GLY A 53 10.03 -4.66 -1.23
N ASN A 54 8.80 -5.14 -1.31
CA ASN A 54 8.50 -6.57 -1.42
C ASN A 54 9.11 -7.23 -2.67
N LEU A 55 9.18 -6.50 -3.78
CA LEU A 55 9.73 -7.01 -5.04
C LEU A 55 11.25 -7.26 -5.00
N PHE A 56 11.95 -6.67 -4.03
CA PHE A 56 13.40 -6.74 -3.87
C PHE A 56 13.83 -7.73 -2.78
N ARG A 57 12.88 -8.44 -2.18
CA ARG A 57 13.17 -9.51 -1.23
C ARG A 57 13.60 -10.78 -1.97
N PRO A 58 14.45 -11.63 -1.36
CA PRO A 58 14.77 -12.94 -1.91
C PRO A 58 13.50 -13.72 -2.24
N ARG A 59 13.46 -14.34 -3.42
CA ARG A 59 12.34 -15.15 -3.88
C ARG A 59 12.82 -16.29 -4.76
N GLU A 60 12.08 -17.40 -4.74
CA GLU A 60 12.39 -18.59 -5.53
C GLU A 60 11.98 -18.43 -7.00
N ASP A 61 10.82 -17.82 -7.24
CA ASP A 61 10.24 -17.66 -8.58
C ASP A 61 10.61 -16.34 -9.25
N GLU A 62 10.80 -16.40 -10.57
CA GLU A 62 10.93 -15.21 -11.40
C GLU A 62 9.57 -14.51 -11.59
N PHE A 63 9.60 -13.18 -11.76
CA PHE A 63 8.39 -12.44 -12.10
C PHE A 63 8.01 -12.67 -13.57
N PRO A 64 6.72 -12.91 -13.87
CA PRO A 64 6.27 -12.95 -15.26
C PRO A 64 6.62 -11.65 -16.00
N PRO A 65 6.88 -11.72 -17.32
CA PRO A 65 7.22 -10.54 -18.12
C PRO A 65 6.05 -9.57 -18.16
N MET A 66 6.36 -8.27 -18.13
CA MET A 66 5.35 -7.23 -18.39
C MET A 66 5.02 -7.18 -19.89
N PRO A 67 3.79 -6.79 -20.27
CA PRO A 67 3.47 -6.47 -21.66
C PRO A 67 4.32 -5.33 -22.22
N ASP A 68 4.41 -5.20 -23.55
CA ASP A 68 5.17 -4.12 -24.21
C ASP A 68 4.71 -2.71 -23.82
N LYS A 69 3.44 -2.56 -23.47
CA LYS A 69 2.82 -1.30 -23.03
C LYS A 69 2.06 -1.51 -21.71
N PRO A 70 2.78 -1.61 -20.58
CA PRO A 70 2.19 -1.93 -19.29
C PRO A 70 1.09 -0.94 -18.89
N THR A 71 -0.07 -1.49 -18.51
CA THR A 71 -1.16 -0.73 -17.90
C THR A 71 -1.13 -0.83 -16.38
N LEU A 72 -1.85 0.06 -15.67
CA LEU A 72 -1.98 -0.05 -14.22
C LEU A 72 -2.54 -1.41 -13.79
N LEU A 73 -3.51 -1.96 -14.53
CA LEU A 73 -4.06 -3.30 -14.26
C LEU A 73 -3.00 -4.40 -14.40
N ASP A 74 -2.06 -4.27 -15.34
CA ASP A 74 -0.96 -5.23 -15.47
C ASP A 74 -0.03 -5.17 -14.25
N PHE A 75 0.23 -3.98 -13.70
CA PHE A 75 0.98 -3.85 -12.46
C PHE A 75 0.27 -4.50 -11.28
N PHE A 76 -1.04 -4.31 -11.14
CA PHE A 76 -1.82 -5.00 -10.10
C PHE A 76 -1.70 -6.52 -10.20
N ARG A 77 -1.83 -7.07 -11.41
CA ARG A 77 -1.77 -8.53 -11.62
C ARG A 77 -0.37 -9.12 -11.50
N LEU A 78 0.66 -8.39 -11.93
CA LEU A 78 1.99 -8.96 -12.14
C LEU A 78 3.04 -8.50 -11.13
N ARG A 79 2.81 -7.39 -10.41
CA ARG A 79 3.79 -6.80 -9.48
C ARG A 79 3.23 -6.44 -8.12
N PHE A 80 1.98 -6.05 -8.03
CA PHE A 80 1.37 -5.75 -6.73
C PHE A 80 0.63 -6.94 -6.15
N ALA A 81 0.31 -7.96 -6.95
CA ALA A 81 -0.33 -9.16 -6.46
C ALA A 81 0.60 -9.93 -5.51
N PRO A 82 0.07 -10.41 -4.37
CA PRO A 82 -1.28 -10.17 -3.84
C PRO A 82 -1.44 -8.73 -3.30
N ALA A 83 -2.57 -8.09 -3.62
CA ALA A 83 -2.85 -6.68 -3.31
C ALA A 83 -4.11 -6.52 -2.46
N ASN A 84 -4.44 -7.50 -1.61
CA ASN A 84 -5.74 -7.59 -0.98
C ASN A 84 -6.04 -6.39 -0.09
N HIS A 85 -5.02 -5.89 0.63
CA HIS A 85 -5.15 -4.72 1.49
C HIS A 85 -5.72 -3.49 0.74
N VAL A 86 -5.03 -3.00 -0.28
CA VAL A 86 -5.50 -1.82 -1.04
C VAL A 86 -6.82 -2.09 -1.78
N LEU A 87 -7.08 -3.33 -2.20
CA LEU A 87 -8.35 -3.72 -2.83
C LEU A 87 -9.53 -3.67 -1.84
N GLN A 88 -9.34 -4.13 -0.60
CA GLN A 88 -10.36 -4.04 0.45
C GLN A 88 -10.60 -2.59 0.89
N SER A 89 -9.53 -1.80 1.06
CA SER A 89 -9.62 -0.37 1.37
C SER A 89 -10.44 0.39 0.31
N ALA A 90 -10.13 0.18 -0.97
CA ALA A 90 -10.88 0.77 -2.08
C ALA A 90 -12.33 0.25 -2.15
N THR A 91 -12.56 -1.02 -1.82
CA THR A 91 -13.91 -1.62 -1.80
C THR A 91 -14.78 -0.99 -0.72
N HIS A 92 -14.22 -0.73 0.46
CA HIS A 92 -14.94 -0.05 1.53
C HIS A 92 -15.32 1.38 1.12
N ALA A 93 -14.38 2.12 0.52
CA ALA A 93 -14.66 3.47 0.00
C ALA A 93 -15.77 3.46 -1.07
N LEU A 94 -15.74 2.48 -1.98
CA LEU A 94 -16.74 2.32 -3.02
C LEU A 94 -18.12 2.01 -2.44
N ASN A 95 -18.22 1.02 -1.55
CA ASN A 95 -19.48 0.56 -0.96
C ASN A 95 -20.14 1.61 -0.06
N THR A 96 -19.35 2.50 0.53
CA THR A 96 -19.84 3.61 1.36
C THR A 96 -20.19 4.87 0.55
N GLY A 97 -20.08 4.82 -0.79
CA GLY A 97 -20.47 5.91 -1.67
C GLY A 97 -19.52 7.11 -1.64
N GLN A 98 -18.26 6.89 -1.26
CA GLN A 98 -17.25 7.94 -1.27
C GLN A 98 -16.91 8.36 -2.71
N PRO A 99 -16.39 9.58 -2.92
CA PRO A 99 -15.99 10.03 -4.25
C PRO A 99 -14.97 9.09 -4.91
N GLU A 100 -15.04 8.93 -6.24
CA GLU A 100 -14.12 8.05 -6.97
C GLU A 100 -12.64 8.39 -6.77
N ARG A 101 -12.31 9.67 -6.53
CA ARG A 101 -10.95 10.07 -6.16
C ARG A 101 -10.49 9.42 -4.85
N THR A 102 -11.38 9.25 -3.87
CA THR A 102 -11.07 8.58 -2.62
C THR A 102 -10.91 7.09 -2.83
N VAL A 103 -11.78 6.47 -3.64
CA VAL A 103 -11.64 5.06 -4.06
C VAL A 103 -10.29 4.83 -4.75
N MET A 104 -9.94 5.69 -5.70
CA MET A 104 -8.66 5.64 -6.43
C MET A 104 -7.46 5.85 -5.49
N ALA A 105 -7.56 6.76 -4.53
CA ALA A 105 -6.50 6.99 -3.54
C ALA A 105 -6.31 5.76 -2.63
N CYS A 106 -7.40 5.17 -2.14
CA CYS A 106 -7.36 3.94 -1.35
C CYS A 106 -6.80 2.76 -2.15
N LEU A 107 -7.11 2.67 -3.45
CA LEU A 107 -6.55 1.61 -4.31
C LEU A 107 -5.04 1.74 -4.49
N MET A 108 -4.48 2.94 -4.37
CA MET A 108 -3.08 3.24 -4.72
C MET A 108 -2.18 3.56 -3.53
N HIS A 109 -2.72 3.80 -2.32
CA HIS A 109 -1.94 4.40 -1.24
C HIS A 109 -0.67 3.62 -0.87
N ASP A 110 -0.77 2.29 -0.84
CA ASP A 110 0.31 1.42 -0.36
C ASP A 110 0.90 0.48 -1.41
N VAL A 111 0.51 0.58 -2.69
CA VAL A 111 1.12 -0.25 -3.75
C VAL A 111 2.63 0.01 -3.88
N VAL A 112 3.10 1.18 -3.43
CA VAL A 112 4.51 1.56 -3.41
C VAL A 112 5.35 0.76 -2.40
N LEU A 113 4.73 0.07 -1.43
CA LEU A 113 5.43 -0.86 -0.53
C LEU A 113 6.13 -2.00 -1.30
N ASN A 114 5.71 -2.27 -2.53
CA ASN A 114 6.40 -3.16 -3.45
C ASN A 114 7.78 -2.63 -3.90
N LEU A 115 7.95 -1.31 -3.93
CA LEU A 115 9.19 -0.60 -4.25
C LEU A 115 10.01 -0.26 -3.00
N ILE A 116 9.38 0.40 -2.03
CA ILE A 116 10.03 0.93 -0.82
C ILE A 116 9.02 1.16 0.30
N LYS A 117 9.42 0.91 1.55
CA LYS A 117 8.53 1.07 2.71
C LYS A 117 8.70 2.36 3.50
N VAL A 118 9.95 2.77 3.71
CA VAL A 118 10.26 4.00 4.45
C VAL A 118 9.67 5.16 3.66
N ASP A 119 8.91 6.01 4.36
CA ASP A 119 8.21 7.16 3.77
C ASP A 119 7.25 6.78 2.63
N HIS A 120 6.60 5.62 2.70
CA HIS A 120 5.72 5.10 1.63
C HIS A 120 4.68 6.13 1.17
N GLY A 121 4.06 6.91 2.07
CA GLY A 121 3.14 7.97 1.67
C GLY A 121 3.75 8.97 0.66
N TRP A 122 4.99 9.41 0.89
CA TRP A 122 5.69 10.32 -0.03
C TRP A 122 6.06 9.66 -1.34
N TRP A 123 6.64 8.45 -1.29
CA TRP A 123 7.01 7.70 -2.49
C TRP A 123 5.79 7.34 -3.34
N GLY A 124 4.70 6.92 -2.72
CA GLY A 124 3.44 6.55 -3.37
C GLY A 124 2.79 7.75 -4.03
N ALA A 125 2.76 8.90 -3.34
CA ALA A 125 2.27 10.14 -3.93
C ALA A 125 3.07 10.53 -5.16
N GLN A 126 4.41 10.50 -5.10
CA GLN A 126 5.27 10.80 -6.25
C GLN A 126 5.01 9.85 -7.42
N LEU A 127 4.92 8.54 -7.15
CA LEU A 127 4.70 7.50 -8.16
C LEU A 127 3.45 7.78 -9.03
N VAL A 128 2.38 8.29 -8.43
CA VAL A 128 1.09 8.48 -9.10
C VAL A 128 0.83 9.91 -9.58
N GLU A 129 1.50 10.92 -9.01
CA GLU A 129 1.24 12.36 -9.24
C GLU A 129 1.09 12.76 -10.72
N PRO A 130 1.87 12.23 -11.69
CA PRO A 130 1.70 12.59 -13.10
C PRO A 130 0.41 12.06 -13.76
N TYR A 131 -0.27 11.11 -13.12
CA TYR A 131 -1.34 10.31 -13.71
C TYR A 131 -2.71 10.58 -13.09
N VAL A 132 -2.79 11.23 -11.93
CA VAL A 132 -4.03 11.39 -11.16
C VAL A 132 -4.31 12.86 -10.84
N ASP A 133 -5.51 13.16 -10.35
CA ASP A 133 -5.83 14.46 -9.78
C ASP A 133 -4.91 14.77 -8.57
N GLU A 134 -4.49 16.03 -8.43
CA GLU A 134 -3.57 16.47 -7.37
C GLU A 134 -4.05 16.12 -5.96
N ARG A 135 -5.37 16.00 -5.74
CA ARG A 135 -5.95 15.62 -4.44
C ARG A 135 -5.72 14.16 -4.10
N ILE A 136 -5.69 13.28 -5.10
CA ILE A 136 -5.39 11.85 -4.93
C ILE A 136 -3.95 11.72 -4.45
N ALA A 137 -3.01 12.33 -5.18
CA ALA A 137 -1.60 12.34 -4.79
C ALA A 137 -1.37 13.01 -3.43
N TRP A 138 -2.08 14.09 -3.13
CA TRP A 138 -2.00 14.76 -1.82
C TRP A 138 -2.53 13.87 -0.69
N GLY A 139 -3.66 13.19 -0.90
CA GLY A 139 -4.23 12.25 0.06
C GLY A 139 -3.21 11.16 0.40
N ILE A 140 -2.67 10.49 -0.62
CA ILE A 140 -1.64 9.46 -0.47
C ILE A 140 -0.40 10.01 0.23
N ARG A 141 0.01 11.25 -0.04
CA ARG A 141 1.22 11.83 0.59
C ARG A 141 1.14 11.88 2.11
N TYR A 142 -0.03 12.23 2.64
CA TYR A 142 -0.18 12.54 4.05
C TYR A 142 -0.90 11.46 4.86
N HIS A 143 -1.50 10.44 4.22
CA HIS A 143 -2.21 9.39 4.94
C HIS A 143 -1.32 8.69 6.00
N ALA A 144 -0.06 8.39 5.63
CA ALA A 144 0.92 7.77 6.52
C ALA A 144 1.21 8.58 7.80
N ALA A 145 1.18 9.91 7.74
CA ALA A 145 1.36 10.75 8.93
C ALA A 145 0.09 10.79 9.79
N LEU A 146 -1.08 10.73 9.16
CA LEU A 146 -2.37 10.86 9.83
C LEU A 146 -2.77 9.62 10.64
N ARG A 147 -2.25 8.44 10.30
CA ARG A 147 -2.57 7.16 11.00
C ARG A 147 -2.22 7.16 12.49
N PHE A 148 -1.31 8.04 12.90
CA PHE A 148 -0.88 8.15 14.29
C PHE A 148 -1.76 9.04 15.17
N TYR A 149 -2.74 9.74 14.59
CA TYR A 149 -3.50 10.76 15.29
C TYR A 149 -5.01 10.46 15.18
N PRO A 150 -5.70 10.20 16.31
CA PRO A 150 -7.14 9.97 16.31
C PRO A 150 -7.89 11.23 15.86
N ASP A 151 -9.07 11.03 15.26
CA ASP A 151 -9.94 12.07 14.78
C ASP A 151 -11.42 11.67 14.91
N GLU A 152 -12.06 12.09 16.01
CA GLU A 152 -13.47 11.81 16.31
C GLU A 152 -14.42 12.33 15.23
N GLU A 153 -14.09 13.44 14.55
CA GLU A 153 -14.92 14.02 13.49
C GLU A 153 -15.10 13.05 12.31
N TYR A 154 -14.09 12.22 12.05
CA TYR A 154 -14.08 11.22 10.99
C TYR A 154 -14.27 9.78 11.52
N GLY A 155 -14.53 9.63 12.81
CA GLY A 155 -14.65 8.32 13.46
C GLY A 155 -13.37 7.49 13.44
N TYR A 156 -12.21 8.15 13.33
CA TYR A 156 -10.90 7.49 13.33
C TYR A 156 -10.36 7.40 14.75
N GLU A 157 -10.49 6.23 15.38
CA GLU A 157 -9.83 5.96 16.65
C GLU A 157 -8.38 5.53 16.41
N TYR A 158 -7.49 5.84 17.36
CA TYR A 158 -6.13 5.34 17.29
C TYR A 158 -6.17 3.80 17.37
N PRO A 159 -5.69 3.06 16.35
CA PRO A 159 -5.87 1.62 16.30
C PRO A 159 -5.32 0.94 17.56
N GLU A 160 -6.11 0.07 18.19
CA GLU A 160 -5.67 -0.61 19.42
C GLU A 160 -4.39 -1.43 19.21
N MET A 161 -4.26 -1.99 18.01
CA MET A 161 -3.08 -2.66 17.54
C MET A 161 -1.83 -1.77 17.56
N TYR A 162 -1.96 -0.49 17.23
CA TYR A 162 -0.85 0.46 17.30
C TYR A 162 -0.39 0.63 18.75
N ASN A 163 -1.30 0.68 19.73
CA ASN A 163 -0.90 0.67 21.15
C ASN A 163 -0.13 -0.60 21.53
N ARG A 164 -0.50 -1.76 20.99
CA ARG A 164 0.22 -3.03 21.25
C ARG A 164 1.64 -3.02 20.66
N ILE A 165 1.82 -2.40 19.50
CA ILE A 165 3.11 -2.37 18.78
C ILE A 165 4.03 -1.29 19.34
N PHE A 166 3.51 -0.07 19.41
CA PHE A 166 4.26 1.11 19.73
C PHE A 166 4.32 1.40 21.22
N GLY A 167 3.39 0.85 22.00
CA GLY A 167 3.18 1.30 23.37
C GLY A 167 2.32 2.56 23.41
N HIS A 168 1.63 2.74 24.53
CA HIS A 168 0.73 3.88 24.75
C HIS A 168 1.47 5.23 24.82
N ASP A 169 2.79 5.23 24.99
CA ASP A 169 3.65 6.39 25.15
C ASP A 169 4.44 6.75 23.87
N TYR A 170 4.17 6.07 22.77
CA TYR A 170 4.85 6.35 21.51
C TYR A 170 4.50 7.71 20.93
N VAL A 171 5.54 8.36 20.40
CA VAL A 171 5.45 9.63 19.71
C VAL A 171 6.16 9.49 18.36
N PRO A 172 5.49 9.80 17.23
CA PRO A 172 6.13 9.78 15.91
C PRO A 172 7.31 10.75 15.80
N GLU A 173 8.19 10.49 14.84
CA GLU A 173 9.31 11.38 14.55
C GLU A 173 8.85 12.83 14.29
N PRO A 174 9.69 13.84 14.61
CA PRO A 174 9.29 15.24 14.54
C PRO A 174 8.72 15.68 13.19
N TYR A 175 9.25 15.15 12.08
CA TYR A 175 8.78 15.49 10.74
C TYR A 175 7.40 14.87 10.42
N ILE A 176 7.09 13.70 10.98
CA ILE A 176 5.76 13.08 10.89
C ILE A 176 4.73 13.94 11.65
N LYS A 177 5.09 14.42 12.84
CA LYS A 177 4.23 15.33 13.61
C LYS A 177 4.00 16.66 12.87
N GLU A 178 5.05 17.25 12.31
CA GLU A 178 4.93 18.46 11.49
C GLU A 178 4.03 18.24 10.27
N ALA A 179 4.19 17.10 9.57
CA ALA A 179 3.36 16.74 8.44
C ALA A 179 1.87 16.61 8.83
N TYR A 180 1.57 15.98 9.97
CA TYR A 180 0.21 15.92 10.52
C TYR A 180 -0.35 17.32 10.83
N GLU A 181 0.40 18.16 11.56
CA GLU A 181 -0.04 19.51 11.93
C GLU A 181 -0.29 20.41 10.71
N TYR A 182 0.52 20.24 9.66
CA TYR A 182 0.33 20.89 8.38
C TYR A 182 -0.94 20.38 7.70
N ALA A 183 -1.09 19.06 7.55
CA ALA A 183 -2.22 18.43 6.88
C ALA A 183 -3.54 18.77 7.57
N ARG A 184 -3.60 18.81 8.91
CA ARG A 184 -4.81 19.14 9.69
C ARG A 184 -5.37 20.53 9.39
N LYS A 185 -4.52 21.47 8.96
CA LYS A 185 -4.89 22.84 8.59
C LYS A 185 -5.15 23.01 7.09
N HIS A 186 -4.87 21.98 6.29
CA HIS A 186 -4.97 22.05 4.84
C HIS A 186 -6.40 21.82 4.37
N ARG A 187 -6.82 22.54 3.32
CA ARG A 187 -8.18 22.44 2.75
C ARG A 187 -8.55 21.04 2.22
N TRP A 188 -7.56 20.19 1.99
CA TRP A 188 -7.73 18.81 1.51
C TRP A 188 -7.56 17.76 2.61
N TYR A 189 -7.51 18.16 3.89
CA TYR A 189 -7.33 17.24 5.02
C TYR A 189 -8.17 15.95 4.91
N ALA A 190 -9.46 16.09 4.55
CA ALA A 190 -10.38 14.98 4.36
C ALA A 190 -9.90 13.94 3.32
N GLU A 191 -9.19 14.37 2.27
CA GLU A 191 -8.69 13.47 1.22
C GLU A 191 -7.65 12.47 1.76
N ALA A 192 -6.82 12.88 2.73
CA ALA A 192 -5.87 11.98 3.40
C ALA A 192 -6.52 11.21 4.55
N ARG A 193 -7.37 11.88 5.34
CA ARG A 193 -8.04 11.26 6.50
C ARG A 193 -8.97 10.12 6.08
N LEU A 194 -9.71 10.27 4.99
CA LEU A 194 -10.56 9.19 4.49
C LEU A 194 -9.75 7.96 4.07
N ILE A 195 -8.54 8.12 3.53
CA ILE A 195 -7.67 6.96 3.24
C ILE A 195 -7.38 6.20 4.54
N THR A 196 -6.94 6.90 5.60
CA THR A 196 -6.65 6.25 6.90
C THR A 196 -7.89 5.58 7.52
N VAL A 197 -9.09 6.13 7.30
CA VAL A 197 -10.33 5.49 7.76
C VAL A 197 -10.58 4.19 6.99
N ASN A 198 -10.53 4.23 5.66
CA ASN A 198 -10.79 3.05 4.82
C ASN A 198 -9.74 1.94 5.01
N ASP A 199 -8.49 2.32 5.25
CA ASP A 199 -7.36 1.46 5.58
C ASP A 199 -7.66 0.55 6.81
N THR A 200 -8.32 1.08 7.85
CA THR A 200 -8.70 0.25 9.02
C THR A 200 -9.69 -0.89 8.72
N TYR A 201 -10.40 -0.83 7.58
CA TYR A 201 -11.35 -1.86 7.16
C TYR A 201 -10.73 -2.89 6.20
N ALA A 202 -9.43 -2.81 5.94
CA ALA A 202 -8.75 -3.56 4.88
C ALA A 202 -7.97 -4.80 5.36
N PHE A 203 -8.46 -5.43 6.45
CA PHE A 203 -7.89 -6.63 7.05
C PHE A 203 -8.95 -7.72 7.30
N GLN A 204 -9.96 -7.80 6.42
CA GLN A 204 -11.04 -8.78 6.52
C GLN A 204 -10.62 -10.08 5.83
N ASP A 205 -10.40 -11.14 6.61
CA ASP A 205 -10.00 -12.45 6.10
C ASP A 205 -10.99 -13.01 5.07
N ASP A 206 -12.26 -12.58 5.10
CA ASP A 206 -13.35 -13.11 4.28
C ASP A 206 -13.68 -12.36 3.00
N MET A 207 -12.98 -11.26 2.75
CA MET A 207 -13.20 -10.43 1.58
C MET A 207 -12.16 -10.72 0.50
N ASP A 208 -12.59 -11.39 -0.58
CA ASP A 208 -11.80 -11.61 -1.79
C ASP A 208 -12.30 -10.69 -2.90
N VAL A 209 -11.45 -9.76 -3.35
CA VAL A 209 -11.81 -8.71 -4.32
C VAL A 209 -10.91 -8.83 -5.54
N ASP A 210 -11.51 -8.85 -6.72
CA ASP A 210 -10.78 -8.76 -7.99
C ASP A 210 -10.55 -7.29 -8.37
N ILE A 211 -9.35 -6.97 -8.87
CA ILE A 211 -9.02 -5.65 -9.40
C ILE A 211 -9.98 -5.19 -10.51
N GLU A 212 -10.62 -6.13 -11.23
CA GLU A 212 -11.60 -5.82 -12.28
C GLU A 212 -12.77 -4.97 -11.79
N VAL A 213 -13.11 -5.04 -10.50
CA VAL A 213 -14.14 -4.17 -9.88
C VAL A 213 -13.83 -2.69 -10.08
N PHE A 214 -12.55 -2.34 -10.18
CA PHE A 214 -12.07 -0.95 -10.28
C PHE A 214 -11.72 -0.51 -11.70
N THR A 215 -11.90 -1.35 -12.72
CA THR A 215 -11.49 -1.06 -14.11
C THR A 215 -12.05 0.27 -14.62
N ASP A 216 -13.35 0.54 -14.41
CA ASP A 216 -13.98 1.80 -14.85
C ASP A 216 -13.55 3.02 -14.02
N ILE A 217 -13.23 2.83 -12.73
CA ILE A 217 -12.74 3.91 -11.85
C ILE A 217 -11.33 4.28 -12.28
N ILE A 218 -10.46 3.30 -12.50
CA ILE A 218 -9.11 3.50 -13.03
C ILE A 218 -9.19 4.23 -14.37
N GLY A 219 -10.04 3.77 -15.30
CA GLY A 219 -10.17 4.39 -16.63
C GLY A 219 -10.60 5.86 -16.60
N ARG A 220 -11.30 6.30 -15.54
CA ARG A 220 -11.74 7.69 -15.36
C ARG A 220 -10.81 8.55 -14.52
N ASN A 221 -10.03 7.95 -13.62
CA ASN A 221 -9.23 8.68 -12.63
C ASN A 221 -7.71 8.51 -12.80
N PHE A 222 -7.26 7.65 -13.71
CA PHE A 222 -5.84 7.43 -14.01
C PHE A 222 -5.54 7.68 -15.50
N LYS A 223 -4.67 8.65 -15.77
CA LYS A 223 -4.22 9.03 -17.11
C LYS A 223 -3.17 8.04 -17.63
N GLN A 224 -3.63 6.87 -18.06
CA GLN A 224 -2.78 5.82 -18.62
C GLN A 224 -1.96 6.34 -19.83
N PRO A 225 -0.62 6.27 -19.78
CA PRO A 225 0.23 6.63 -20.93
C PRO A 225 0.05 5.64 -22.10
N LYS A 226 0.10 6.16 -23.34
CA LYS A 226 -0.07 5.37 -24.58
C LYS A 226 1.13 4.46 -24.87
N GLU A 227 2.28 4.84 -24.35
CA GLU A 227 3.55 4.16 -24.43
C GLU A 227 3.65 3.03 -23.39
N GLY A 228 2.78 3.03 -22.37
CA GLY A 228 2.86 2.14 -21.21
C GLY A 228 3.58 2.80 -20.02
N LEU A 229 3.19 2.42 -18.80
CA LEU A 229 3.80 2.93 -17.58
C LEU A 229 5.28 2.57 -17.55
N GLY A 230 6.13 3.57 -17.34
CA GLY A 230 7.59 3.42 -17.34
C GLY A 230 8.24 3.61 -18.71
N TYR A 231 7.47 3.78 -19.79
CA TYR A 231 7.97 4.10 -21.14
C TYR A 231 7.52 5.47 -21.63
N ASP A 232 6.81 6.21 -20.79
CA ASP A 232 6.46 7.61 -20.98
C ASP A 232 7.59 8.55 -20.51
N ASN A 233 7.41 9.84 -20.76
CA ASN A 233 8.37 10.89 -20.38
C ASN A 233 8.08 11.51 -19.01
N SER A 234 7.34 10.80 -18.13
CA SER A 234 7.06 11.30 -16.79
C SER A 234 8.33 11.28 -15.92
N PRO A 235 8.44 12.16 -14.91
CA PRO A 235 9.58 12.15 -14.00
C PRO A 235 9.68 10.84 -13.19
N VAL A 236 8.60 10.05 -13.12
CA VAL A 236 8.53 8.80 -12.35
C VAL A 236 8.53 7.54 -13.21
N ALA A 237 8.77 7.67 -14.52
CA ALA A 237 8.85 6.52 -15.41
C ALA A 237 9.93 5.51 -14.96
N HIS A 238 11.01 5.99 -14.36
CA HIS A 238 12.04 5.13 -13.78
C HIS A 238 11.52 4.30 -12.60
N MET A 239 10.65 4.84 -11.74
CA MET A 239 10.05 4.10 -10.61
C MET A 239 9.19 2.95 -11.12
N TRP A 240 8.37 3.18 -12.15
CA TRP A 240 7.57 2.13 -12.80
C TRP A 240 8.44 1.06 -13.45
N ARG A 241 9.57 1.42 -14.08
CA ARG A 241 10.52 0.42 -14.62
C ARG A 241 11.20 -0.38 -13.51
N THR A 242 11.54 0.26 -12.39
CA THR A 242 12.10 -0.42 -11.22
C THR A 242 11.13 -1.46 -10.66
N ILE A 243 9.84 -1.12 -10.56
CA ILE A 243 8.77 -2.06 -10.17
C ILE A 243 8.57 -3.15 -11.24
N ALA A 244 8.60 -2.79 -12.52
CA ALA A 244 8.43 -3.75 -13.62
C ALA A 244 9.58 -4.76 -13.71
N PHE A 245 10.80 -4.35 -13.36
CA PHE A 245 12.01 -5.13 -13.58
C PHE A 245 12.91 -5.19 -12.34
N PRO A 246 12.42 -5.73 -11.20
CA PRO A 246 13.15 -5.66 -9.93
C PRO A 246 14.47 -6.45 -9.95
N ASN A 247 14.60 -7.43 -10.84
CA ASN A 247 15.80 -8.24 -11.01
C ASN A 247 16.81 -7.64 -12.01
N ARG A 248 16.52 -6.50 -12.65
CA ARG A 248 17.45 -5.88 -13.59
C ARG A 248 18.45 -5.00 -12.85
N PRO A 249 19.73 -5.01 -13.28
CA PRO A 249 20.75 -4.15 -12.69
C PRO A 249 20.61 -2.67 -13.10
N LEU A 250 19.78 -2.35 -14.10
CA LEU A 250 19.54 -1.03 -14.69
C LEU A 250 18.10 -0.89 -15.18
#